data_AF-A0A1G3Q818-F1
#
_entry.id   AF-A0A1G3Q818-F1
#
_cell.length_a   1.000
_cell.length_b   1.000
_cell.length_c   1.000
_cell.angle_alpha   90.00
_cell.angle_beta   90.00
_cell.angle_gamma   90.00
#
_symmetry.space_group_name_H-M   'P 1'
#
loop_
_entity.id
_entity.type
_entity.pdbx_description
1 polymer ?
#
loop_
_entity_poly.entity_id
_entity_poly.type
_entity_poly.pdbx_seq_one_letter_code
_entity_poly.pdbx_strand_id
1 'polypeptide(L)'
;MRTPAYLEQYQNQYKQNPRQAALAWFRDAKFGMFIHYGLYSLLGRGEWAQQIEKIPVAEYAGLKEKFTAEKFKADDFASLALDSGMKYINLTTRHHDSFCLFNTKTTDFNSVQSPAGRDLVEEMANACAKKKLGFFCYVSYGADWRHPYFHSRDIGSPSARPDYSSPQPEYLYREKADFRHYIDYVHEQIKELLTNYGPIAGIWLDLIVDYYLAPDFYPVEDTYALVRKLQPQCMISFKQGATGTEDFAAPERQGKSLAERLVEMKAAARSVEIARKAWESNKN
;
A
#
# COMPACT_ATOMS: atom_id res chain seq x y z
N MET A 1 25.42 7.12 -5.24
CA MET A 1 24.08 6.97 -5.84
C MET A 1 23.71 8.24 -6.59
N ARG A 2 23.04 8.12 -7.74
CA ARG A 2 22.48 9.27 -8.48
C ARG A 2 21.26 9.80 -7.73
N THR A 3 21.12 11.12 -7.63
CA THR A 3 19.92 11.74 -7.04
C THR A 3 18.68 11.41 -7.88
N PRO A 4 17.56 10.98 -7.29
CA PRO A 4 16.30 10.78 -7.99
C PRO A 4 15.84 12.04 -8.72
N ALA A 5 15.22 11.89 -9.89
CA ALA A 5 14.86 13.02 -10.75
C ALA A 5 13.91 14.02 -10.07
N TYR A 6 12.96 13.54 -9.25
CA TYR A 6 12.05 14.38 -8.48
C TYR A 6 12.73 15.13 -7.31
N LEU A 7 13.96 14.76 -6.95
CA LEU A 7 14.78 15.40 -5.91
C LEU A 7 15.92 16.25 -6.47
N GLU A 8 15.91 16.57 -7.77
CA GLU A 8 17.00 17.32 -8.42
C GLU A 8 17.30 18.66 -7.73
N GLN A 9 16.28 19.39 -7.31
CA GLN A 9 16.40 20.66 -6.58
C GLN A 9 16.98 20.49 -5.16
N TYR A 10 16.93 19.27 -4.61
CA TYR A 10 17.40 18.91 -3.28
C TYR A 10 18.70 18.08 -3.31
N GLN A 11 19.40 18.03 -4.46
CA GLN A 11 20.55 17.14 -4.66
C GLN A 11 21.66 17.29 -3.61
N ASN A 12 21.92 18.51 -3.12
CA ASN A 12 22.95 18.76 -2.13
C ASN A 12 22.54 18.18 -0.76
N GLN A 13 21.29 18.38 -0.37
CA GLN A 13 20.74 17.77 0.83
C GLN A 13 20.66 16.25 0.71
N TYR A 14 20.33 15.73 -0.48
CA TYR A 14 20.25 14.29 -0.73
C TYR A 14 21.60 13.59 -0.53
N LYS A 15 22.69 14.21 -0.99
CA LYS A 15 24.06 13.69 -0.79
C LYS A 15 24.44 13.60 0.70
N GLN A 16 23.89 14.47 1.54
CA GLN A 16 24.15 14.49 2.98
C GLN A 16 23.22 13.55 3.75
N ASN A 17 21.92 13.62 3.46
CA ASN A 17 20.87 12.85 4.12
C ASN A 17 19.68 12.67 3.16
N PRO A 18 19.58 11.50 2.49
CA PRO A 18 18.50 11.21 1.53
C PRO A 18 17.10 11.35 2.12
N ARG A 19 16.89 10.94 3.38
CA ARG A 19 15.59 11.04 4.07
C ARG A 19 15.20 12.50 4.31
N GLN A 20 16.13 13.33 4.77
CA GLN A 20 15.85 14.75 5.01
C GLN A 20 15.56 15.49 3.70
N ALA A 21 16.24 15.14 2.61
CA ALA A 21 15.93 15.70 1.29
C ALA A 21 14.52 15.33 0.81
N ALA A 22 14.11 14.08 1.02
CA ALA A 22 12.76 13.63 0.69
C ALA A 22 11.68 14.34 1.53
N LEU A 23 11.93 14.53 2.83
CA LEU A 23 11.03 15.28 3.72
C LEU A 23 10.92 16.76 3.31
N ALA A 24 12.03 17.40 2.96
CA ALA A 24 12.03 18.78 2.45
C ALA A 24 11.24 18.89 1.14
N TRP A 25 11.51 18.00 0.18
CA TRP A 25 10.76 17.93 -1.06
C TRP A 25 9.26 17.71 -0.83
N PHE A 26 8.87 16.78 0.04
CA PHE A 26 7.46 16.46 0.24
C PHE A 26 6.68 17.62 0.88
N ARG A 27 7.34 18.39 1.77
CA ARG A 27 6.78 19.63 2.30
C ARG A 27 6.49 20.65 1.20
N ASP A 28 7.30 20.71 0.16
CA ASP A 28 7.09 21.62 -0.98
C ASP A 28 6.19 21.02 -2.06
N ALA A 29 6.10 19.69 -2.11
CA ALA A 29 5.33 18.95 -3.10
C ALA A 29 3.82 19.27 -3.00
N LYS A 30 3.30 19.33 -1.76
CA LYS A 30 1.92 19.69 -1.35
C LYS A 30 0.75 18.89 -1.95
N PHE A 31 0.78 18.60 -3.24
CA PHE A 31 -0.34 18.08 -4.01
C PHE A 31 0.10 16.92 -4.91
N GLY A 32 -0.71 15.85 -4.92
CA GLY A 32 -0.43 14.62 -5.66
C GLY A 32 -1.70 13.91 -6.12
N MET A 33 -1.52 12.94 -7.01
CA MET A 33 -2.59 12.10 -7.55
C MET A 33 -2.64 10.77 -6.82
N PHE A 34 -3.85 10.27 -6.56
CA PHE A 34 -4.07 8.89 -6.14
C PHE A 34 -4.80 8.12 -7.23
N ILE A 35 -4.24 6.98 -7.66
CA ILE A 35 -4.87 6.06 -8.62
C ILE A 35 -5.19 4.73 -7.90
N HIS A 36 -6.49 4.47 -7.71
CA HIS A 36 -6.99 3.14 -7.36
C HIS A 36 -7.40 2.40 -8.63
N TYR A 37 -6.61 1.40 -9.01
CA TYR A 37 -6.85 0.56 -10.17
C TYR A 37 -6.57 -0.92 -9.85
N GLY A 38 -7.34 -1.83 -10.43
CA GLY A 38 -7.29 -3.26 -10.14
C GLY A 38 -8.48 -4.00 -10.71
N LEU A 39 -8.70 -5.26 -10.31
CA LEU A 39 -9.79 -6.09 -10.82
C LEU A 39 -11.18 -5.50 -10.55
N TYR A 40 -11.34 -4.82 -9.41
CA TYR A 40 -12.56 -4.11 -9.06
C TYR A 40 -13.01 -3.06 -10.09
N SER A 41 -12.09 -2.54 -10.92
CA SER A 41 -12.44 -1.62 -12.01
C SER A 41 -13.29 -2.29 -13.10
N LEU A 42 -13.20 -3.61 -13.27
CA LEU A 42 -14.06 -4.37 -14.18
C LEU A 42 -15.51 -4.48 -13.67
N LEU A 43 -15.70 -4.41 -12.34
CA LEU A 43 -17.01 -4.50 -11.71
C LEU A 43 -17.76 -3.17 -11.72
N GLY A 44 -17.04 -2.04 -11.70
CA GLY A 44 -17.62 -0.70 -11.73
C GLY A 44 -18.41 -0.30 -10.49
N ARG A 45 -18.21 -0.99 -9.35
CA ARG A 45 -18.96 -0.80 -8.10
C ARG A 45 -18.08 -0.56 -6.86
N GLY A 46 -16.85 -0.10 -7.08
CA GLY A 46 -15.90 0.24 -6.02
C GLY A 46 -14.95 -0.90 -5.64
N GLU A 47 -13.83 -0.53 -5.03
CA GLU A 47 -12.73 -1.40 -4.65
C GLU A 47 -13.05 -2.38 -3.50
N TRP A 48 -14.16 -2.14 -2.80
CA TRP A 48 -14.68 -3.01 -1.75
C TRP A 48 -15.76 -3.99 -2.23
N ALA A 49 -16.03 -4.10 -3.53
CA ALA A 49 -17.09 -4.96 -4.07
C ALA A 49 -16.96 -6.42 -3.58
N GLN A 50 -15.75 -7.00 -3.57
CA GLN A 50 -15.54 -8.36 -3.05
C GLN A 50 -16.01 -8.50 -1.60
N GLN A 51 -15.68 -7.51 -0.77
CA GLN A 51 -16.00 -7.50 0.65
C GLN A 51 -17.49 -7.31 0.93
N ILE A 52 -18.08 -6.29 0.30
CA ILE A 52 -19.46 -5.85 0.56
C ILE A 52 -20.46 -6.86 -0.03
N GLU A 53 -20.20 -7.33 -1.25
CA GLU A 53 -21.07 -8.27 -1.96
C GLU A 53 -20.75 -9.74 -1.60
N LYS A 54 -19.70 -9.97 -0.79
CA LYS A 54 -19.27 -11.31 -0.33
C LYS A 54 -18.96 -12.25 -1.50
N ILE A 55 -18.35 -11.72 -2.56
CA ILE A 55 -18.01 -12.47 -3.77
C ILE A 55 -16.98 -13.54 -3.41
N PRO A 56 -17.26 -14.85 -3.60
CA PRO A 56 -16.35 -15.94 -3.26
C PRO A 56 -14.94 -15.74 -3.82
N VAL A 57 -13.92 -16.24 -3.11
CA VAL A 57 -12.50 -16.00 -3.46
C VAL A 57 -12.19 -16.46 -4.89
N ALA A 58 -12.56 -17.69 -5.23
CA ALA A 58 -12.38 -18.24 -6.57
C ALA A 58 -13.14 -17.45 -7.65
N GLU A 59 -14.36 -17.00 -7.36
CA GLU A 59 -15.19 -16.24 -8.30
C GLU A 59 -14.55 -14.87 -8.60
N TYR A 60 -14.16 -14.13 -7.56
CA TYR A 60 -13.49 -12.84 -7.72
C TYR A 60 -12.12 -13.00 -8.42
N ALA A 61 -11.36 -14.04 -8.07
CA ALA A 61 -10.09 -14.33 -8.73
C ALA A 61 -10.25 -14.60 -10.24
N GLY A 62 -11.40 -15.13 -10.67
CA GLY A 62 -11.73 -15.31 -12.08
C GLY A 62 -11.77 -14.01 -12.90
N LEU A 63 -11.88 -12.84 -12.27
CA LEU A 63 -11.79 -11.54 -12.96
C LEU A 63 -10.42 -11.32 -13.62
N LYS A 64 -9.36 -11.97 -13.11
CA LYS A 64 -8.01 -11.93 -13.72
C LYS A 64 -8.06 -12.28 -15.22
N GLU A 65 -8.87 -13.26 -15.60
CA GLU A 65 -9.00 -13.74 -17.00
C GLU A 65 -9.64 -12.73 -17.95
N LYS A 66 -10.17 -11.62 -17.43
CA LYS A 66 -10.78 -10.53 -18.22
C LYS A 66 -9.99 -9.22 -18.11
N PHE A 67 -8.93 -9.19 -17.33
CA PHE A 67 -8.18 -7.97 -17.08
C PHE A 67 -7.17 -7.71 -18.20
N THR A 68 -7.48 -6.78 -19.10
CA THR A 68 -6.63 -6.41 -20.26
C THR A 68 -5.85 -5.11 -20.06
N ALA A 69 -6.27 -4.27 -19.12
CA ALA A 69 -5.75 -2.92 -18.89
C ALA A 69 -5.62 -2.05 -20.16
N GLU A 70 -6.46 -2.27 -21.18
CA GLU A 70 -6.32 -1.67 -22.51
C GLU A 70 -6.30 -0.12 -22.50
N LYS A 71 -7.07 0.47 -21.57
CA LYS A 71 -7.20 1.92 -21.36
C LYS A 71 -6.25 2.48 -20.30
N PHE A 72 -5.43 1.64 -19.67
CA PHE A 72 -4.42 2.11 -18.73
C PHE A 72 -3.24 2.67 -19.52
N LYS A 73 -3.00 3.97 -19.42
CA LYS A 73 -1.93 4.70 -20.11
C LYS A 73 -1.14 5.52 -19.10
N ALA A 74 0.03 5.02 -18.70
CA ALA A 74 0.84 5.65 -17.67
C ALA A 74 1.30 7.08 -18.01
N ASP A 75 1.70 7.34 -19.26
CA ASP A 75 2.12 8.69 -19.67
C ASP A 75 0.96 9.69 -19.65
N ASP A 76 -0.29 9.25 -19.90
CA ASP A 76 -1.48 10.11 -19.83
C ASP A 76 -1.75 10.52 -18.38
N PHE A 77 -1.71 9.58 -17.43
CA PHE A 77 -1.84 9.90 -16.00
C PHE A 77 -0.74 10.83 -15.51
N ALA A 78 0.51 10.56 -15.91
CA ALA A 78 1.65 11.39 -15.53
C ALA A 78 1.58 12.79 -16.16
N SER A 79 1.09 12.92 -17.40
CA SER A 79 0.84 14.22 -18.04
C SER A 79 -0.26 14.98 -17.31
N LEU A 80 -1.39 14.32 -17.04
CA LEU A 80 -2.50 14.93 -16.30
C LEU A 80 -2.06 15.45 -14.92
N ALA A 81 -1.29 14.66 -14.19
CA ALA A 81 -0.76 15.06 -12.89
C ALA A 81 0.13 16.31 -13.03
N LEU A 82 1.08 16.28 -13.97
CA LEU A 82 2.00 17.40 -14.20
C LEU A 82 1.25 18.67 -14.63
N ASP A 83 0.34 18.56 -15.59
CA ASP A 83 -0.45 19.67 -16.14
C ASP A 83 -1.40 20.26 -15.09
N SER A 84 -1.83 19.44 -14.12
CA SER A 84 -2.62 19.87 -12.96
C SER A 84 -1.77 20.44 -11.80
N GLY A 85 -0.44 20.53 -11.97
CA GLY A 85 0.48 21.06 -10.98
C GLY A 85 0.85 20.08 -9.84
N MET A 86 0.42 18.82 -9.92
CA MET A 86 0.77 17.79 -8.94
C MET A 86 2.26 17.43 -9.03
N LYS A 87 2.84 16.98 -7.90
CA LYS A 87 4.28 16.66 -7.79
C LYS A 87 4.57 15.18 -7.62
N TYR A 88 3.54 14.38 -7.35
CA TYR A 88 3.68 12.94 -7.17
C TYR A 88 2.40 12.18 -7.52
N ILE A 89 2.56 10.88 -7.77
CA ILE A 89 1.47 9.94 -8.02
C ILE A 89 1.62 8.75 -7.08
N ASN A 90 0.53 8.33 -6.47
CA ASN A 90 0.42 7.09 -5.69
C ASN A 90 -0.48 6.09 -6.42
N LEU A 91 0.05 4.91 -6.73
CA LEU A 91 -0.68 3.84 -7.40
C LEU A 91 -0.90 2.66 -6.45
N THR A 92 -2.10 2.10 -6.45
CA THR A 92 -2.38 0.80 -5.81
C THR A 92 -1.60 -0.33 -6.47
N THR A 93 -0.42 -0.68 -5.93
CA THR A 93 0.39 -1.80 -6.46
C THR A 93 -0.24 -3.16 -6.13
N ARG A 94 -0.85 -3.26 -4.95
CA ARG A 94 -1.73 -4.36 -4.51
C ARG A 94 -2.79 -3.79 -3.58
N HIS A 95 -4.07 -3.98 -3.92
CA HIS A 95 -5.19 -3.64 -3.04
C HIS A 95 -5.57 -4.84 -2.15
N HIS A 96 -6.63 -4.70 -1.35
CA HIS A 96 -7.10 -5.75 -0.45
C HIS A 96 -7.49 -7.05 -1.18
N ASP A 97 -7.88 -6.99 -2.45
CA ASP A 97 -8.19 -8.17 -3.26
C ASP A 97 -6.97 -9.03 -3.65
N SER A 98 -5.77 -8.60 -3.24
CA SER A 98 -4.48 -9.26 -3.47
C SER A 98 -3.96 -9.22 -4.90
N PHE A 99 -4.66 -8.60 -5.85
CA PHE A 99 -4.20 -8.54 -7.23
C PHE A 99 -3.03 -7.56 -7.38
N CYS A 100 -1.89 -8.05 -7.85
CA CYS A 100 -0.69 -7.24 -8.05
C CYS A 100 -0.68 -6.59 -9.44
N LEU A 101 -0.42 -5.30 -9.53
CA LEU A 101 -0.28 -4.57 -10.80
C LEU A 101 1.14 -4.64 -11.39
N PHE A 102 1.98 -5.54 -10.88
CA PHE A 102 3.41 -5.63 -11.19
C PHE A 102 3.88 -7.08 -11.26
N ASN A 103 5.04 -7.29 -11.88
CA ASN A 103 5.66 -8.61 -11.98
C ASN A 103 6.25 -9.01 -10.63
N THR A 104 5.52 -9.84 -9.88
CA THR A 104 5.99 -10.40 -8.60
C THR A 104 6.23 -11.89 -8.71
N LYS A 105 7.28 -12.37 -8.04
CA LYS A 105 7.56 -13.82 -7.94
C LYS A 105 6.73 -14.53 -6.87
N THR A 106 5.98 -13.78 -6.05
CA THR A 106 5.25 -14.37 -4.92
C THR A 106 3.88 -14.94 -5.30
N THR A 107 3.34 -14.58 -6.46
CA THR A 107 2.04 -15.06 -6.94
C THR A 107 1.86 -14.84 -8.43
N ASP A 108 1.17 -15.77 -9.10
CA ASP A 108 0.72 -15.60 -10.50
C ASP A 108 -0.56 -14.74 -10.60
N PHE A 109 -1.10 -14.26 -9.47
CA PHE A 109 -2.27 -13.39 -9.42
C PHE A 109 -1.87 -11.92 -9.63
N ASN A 110 -1.36 -11.63 -10.82
CA ASN A 110 -0.83 -10.33 -11.18
C ASN A 110 -1.17 -9.92 -12.63
N SER A 111 -0.95 -8.65 -12.98
CA SER A 111 -1.27 -8.09 -14.29
C SER A 111 -0.43 -8.66 -15.44
N VAL A 112 0.80 -9.09 -15.17
CA VAL A 112 1.70 -9.68 -16.19
C VAL A 112 1.20 -11.06 -16.61
N GLN A 113 0.67 -11.83 -15.66
CA GLN A 113 0.11 -13.16 -15.87
C GLN A 113 -1.39 -13.13 -16.20
N SER A 114 -1.95 -11.95 -16.48
CA SER A 114 -3.32 -11.74 -16.97
C SER A 114 -3.32 -11.43 -18.47
N PRO A 115 -4.47 -11.36 -19.16
CA PRO A 115 -4.53 -10.90 -20.55
C PRO A 115 -3.93 -9.51 -20.79
N ALA A 116 -3.74 -8.69 -19.76
CA ALA A 116 -3.01 -7.43 -19.88
C ALA A 116 -1.55 -7.64 -20.32
N GLY A 117 -0.91 -8.72 -19.86
CA GLY A 117 0.47 -9.08 -20.25
C GLY A 117 1.52 -8.01 -19.93
N ARG A 118 1.24 -7.14 -18.95
CA ARG A 118 1.95 -5.86 -18.73
C ARG A 118 2.23 -5.61 -17.27
N ASP A 119 3.39 -5.01 -17.01
CA ASP A 119 3.78 -4.50 -15.70
C ASP A 119 3.37 -3.02 -15.58
N LEU A 120 2.24 -2.77 -14.91
CA LEU A 120 1.65 -1.42 -14.85
C LEU A 120 2.38 -0.53 -13.84
N VAL A 121 3.05 -1.11 -12.85
CA VAL A 121 3.90 -0.37 -11.91
C VAL A 121 5.18 0.09 -12.61
N GLU A 122 5.79 -0.74 -13.45
CA GLU A 122 6.93 -0.33 -14.29
C GLU A 122 6.54 0.80 -15.25
N GLU A 123 5.41 0.67 -15.95
CA GLU A 123 4.90 1.73 -16.83
C GLU A 123 4.75 3.08 -16.08
N MET A 124 4.17 3.05 -14.87
CA MET A 124 3.99 4.25 -14.04
C MET A 124 5.29 4.80 -13.48
N ALA A 125 6.20 3.94 -12.99
CA ALA A 125 7.49 4.36 -12.47
C ALA A 125 8.30 5.09 -13.56
N ASN A 126 8.32 4.54 -14.78
CA ASN A 126 8.99 5.13 -15.93
C ASN A 126 8.35 6.47 -16.36
N ALA A 127 7.01 6.54 -16.40
CA ALA A 127 6.30 7.77 -16.73
C ALA A 127 6.57 8.90 -15.71
N CYS A 128 6.54 8.58 -14.41
CA CYS A 128 6.90 9.50 -13.34
C CYS A 128 8.35 9.97 -13.44
N ALA A 129 9.29 9.05 -13.67
CA ALA A 129 10.71 9.37 -13.82
C ALA A 129 10.97 10.34 -14.98
N LYS A 130 10.35 10.10 -16.14
CA LYS A 130 10.45 10.97 -17.33
C LYS A 130 9.94 12.39 -17.06
N LYS A 131 8.88 12.52 -16.25
CA LYS A 131 8.24 13.81 -15.92
C LYS A 131 8.69 14.40 -14.58
N LYS A 132 9.71 13.81 -13.95
CA LYS A 132 10.27 14.22 -12.64
C LYS A 132 9.21 14.28 -11.52
N LEU A 133 8.20 13.40 -11.58
CA LEU A 133 7.21 13.22 -10.52
C LEU A 133 7.71 12.19 -9.51
N GLY A 134 7.40 12.39 -8.23
CA GLY A 134 7.60 11.35 -7.22
C GLY A 134 6.62 10.20 -7.45
N PHE A 135 7.09 8.94 -7.40
CA PHE A 135 6.22 7.78 -7.52
C PHE A 135 6.08 7.06 -6.18
N PHE A 136 4.85 6.91 -5.70
CA PHE A 136 4.52 6.19 -4.49
C PHE A 136 3.84 4.87 -4.84
N CYS A 137 4.17 3.85 -4.05
CA CYS A 137 3.55 2.53 -4.13
C CYS A 137 2.63 2.33 -2.93
N TYR A 138 1.33 2.23 -3.18
CA TYR A 138 0.40 1.77 -2.17
C TYR A 138 0.44 0.26 -2.04
N VAL A 139 0.47 -0.22 -0.80
CA VAL A 139 0.49 -1.64 -0.46
C VAL A 139 -0.55 -1.90 0.62
N SER A 140 -1.49 -2.80 0.32
CA SER A 140 -2.41 -3.36 1.31
C SER A 140 -1.68 -4.29 2.29
N TYR A 141 -1.10 -3.72 3.33
CA TYR A 141 -0.44 -4.38 4.44
C TYR A 141 -1.39 -5.04 5.46
N GLY A 142 -2.42 -4.32 5.91
CA GLY A 142 -3.34 -4.76 6.98
C GLY A 142 -4.62 -5.44 6.51
N ALA A 143 -4.73 -5.78 5.22
CA ALA A 143 -5.85 -6.55 4.69
C ALA A 143 -5.42 -7.35 3.45
N ASP A 144 -5.85 -8.61 3.36
CA ASP A 144 -5.76 -9.39 2.12
C ASP A 144 -6.89 -10.41 2.06
N TRP A 145 -7.77 -10.29 1.07
CA TRP A 145 -8.98 -11.09 0.90
C TRP A 145 -8.77 -12.35 0.06
N ARG A 146 -7.53 -12.65 -0.34
CA ARG A 146 -7.20 -13.86 -1.12
C ARG A 146 -6.09 -14.69 -0.50
N HIS A 147 -5.07 -14.06 0.07
CA HIS A 147 -3.87 -14.74 0.55
C HIS A 147 -4.23 -15.81 1.59
N PRO A 148 -3.82 -17.08 1.43
CA PRO A 148 -4.28 -18.18 2.29
C PRO A 148 -4.04 -18.00 3.79
N TYR A 149 -2.94 -17.34 4.14
CA TYR A 149 -2.48 -17.20 5.52
C TYR A 149 -2.73 -15.84 6.16
N PHE A 150 -3.49 -14.95 5.51
CA PHE A 150 -3.96 -13.73 6.17
C PHE A 150 -4.98 -14.09 7.27
N HIS A 151 -4.91 -13.44 8.43
CA HIS A 151 -5.71 -13.81 9.61
C HIS A 151 -7.22 -13.64 9.40
N SER A 152 -8.02 -14.21 10.30
CA SER A 152 -9.49 -14.12 10.25
C SER A 152 -10.01 -12.77 10.76
N ARG A 153 -11.34 -12.59 10.61
CA ARG A 153 -12.10 -11.44 11.14
C ARG A 153 -12.14 -11.41 12.68
N ASP A 154 -11.95 -12.56 13.34
CA ASP A 154 -11.98 -12.64 14.81
C ASP A 154 -10.72 -12.05 15.46
N ILE A 155 -9.62 -12.02 14.70
CA ILE A 155 -8.35 -11.40 15.10
C ILE A 155 -8.33 -9.93 14.67
N GLY A 156 -8.78 -9.67 13.45
CA GLY A 156 -8.74 -8.35 12.83
C GLY A 156 -10.03 -7.57 12.96
N SER A 157 -10.26 -6.69 12.00
CA SER A 157 -11.51 -5.95 11.85
C SER A 157 -12.53 -6.76 11.02
N PRO A 158 -13.81 -6.33 10.97
CA PRO A 158 -14.77 -6.85 9.99
C PRO A 158 -14.32 -6.67 8.53
N SER A 159 -13.28 -5.88 8.26
CA SER A 159 -12.70 -5.69 6.93
C SER A 159 -11.55 -6.65 6.62
N ALA A 160 -11.06 -7.42 7.60
CA ALA A 160 -9.94 -8.35 7.43
C ALA A 160 -10.20 -9.37 6.30
N ARG A 161 -11.44 -9.88 6.21
CA ARG A 161 -11.92 -10.83 5.18
C ARG A 161 -13.42 -10.64 4.92
N PRO A 162 -13.96 -11.07 3.77
CA PRO A 162 -15.40 -11.07 3.54
C PRO A 162 -16.14 -12.00 4.49
N ASP A 163 -17.37 -11.61 4.83
CA ASP A 163 -18.26 -12.35 5.74
C ASP A 163 -19.00 -13.45 4.98
N TYR A 164 -18.26 -14.44 4.52
CA TYR A 164 -18.82 -15.55 3.74
C TYR A 164 -19.73 -16.43 4.59
N SER A 165 -20.83 -16.89 4.00
CA SER A 165 -21.75 -17.85 4.65
C SER A 165 -21.14 -19.25 4.80
N SER A 166 -20.06 -19.55 4.10
CA SER A 166 -19.34 -20.82 4.17
C SER A 166 -17.83 -20.59 4.13
N PRO A 167 -17.04 -21.40 4.86
CA PRO A 167 -15.58 -21.31 4.81
C PRO A 167 -15.07 -21.41 3.39
N GLN A 168 -14.13 -20.52 3.03
CA GLN A 168 -13.47 -20.57 1.73
C GLN A 168 -12.31 -21.58 1.79
N PRO A 169 -12.22 -22.54 0.85
CA PRO A 169 -11.17 -23.56 0.87
C PRO A 169 -9.76 -22.99 0.72
N GLU A 170 -9.61 -21.79 0.16
CA GLU A 170 -8.35 -21.08 0.00
C GLU A 170 -7.75 -20.60 1.33
N TYR A 171 -8.54 -20.53 2.40
CA TYR A 171 -8.09 -19.99 3.69
C TYR A 171 -7.47 -21.08 4.57
N LEU A 172 -6.15 -20.98 4.71
CA LEU A 172 -5.30 -21.96 5.37
C LEU A 172 -4.76 -21.50 6.73
N TYR A 173 -4.99 -20.24 7.12
CA TYR A 173 -4.64 -19.76 8.47
C TYR A 173 -5.31 -20.59 9.57
N ARG A 174 -4.53 -21.10 10.53
CA ARG A 174 -5.00 -21.88 11.69
C ARG A 174 -4.45 -21.32 13.00
N GLU A 175 -3.22 -20.81 13.01
CA GLU A 175 -2.58 -20.28 14.21
C GLU A 175 -1.72 -19.05 13.93
N LYS A 176 -1.33 -18.33 14.98
CA LYS A 176 -0.56 -17.08 14.86
C LYS A 176 0.73 -17.23 14.04
N ALA A 177 1.43 -18.37 14.15
CA ALA A 177 2.67 -18.63 13.42
C ALA A 177 2.47 -18.60 11.89
N ASP A 178 1.32 -19.04 11.39
CA ASP A 178 0.99 -19.05 9.97
C ASP A 178 1.04 -17.67 9.33
N PHE A 179 0.73 -16.62 10.11
CA PHE A 179 0.70 -15.25 9.61
C PHE A 179 2.08 -14.80 9.10
N ARG A 180 3.16 -15.46 9.52
CA ARG A 180 4.50 -15.21 9.00
C ARG A 180 4.57 -15.41 7.48
N HIS A 181 3.85 -16.37 6.91
CA HIS A 181 3.79 -16.57 5.46
C HIS A 181 3.24 -15.35 4.73
N TYR A 182 2.24 -14.68 5.30
CA TYR A 182 1.72 -13.44 4.74
C TYR A 182 2.73 -12.29 4.88
N ILE A 183 3.38 -12.15 6.03
CA ILE A 183 4.40 -11.10 6.21
C ILE A 183 5.57 -11.29 5.25
N ASP A 184 6.07 -12.52 5.07
CA ASP A 184 7.15 -12.81 4.12
C ASP A 184 6.72 -12.50 2.68
N TYR A 185 5.48 -12.82 2.31
CA TYR A 185 4.88 -12.46 1.03
C TYR A 185 4.88 -10.94 0.79
N VAL A 186 4.43 -10.15 1.78
CA VAL A 186 4.40 -8.69 1.66
C VAL A 186 5.80 -8.07 1.68
N HIS A 187 6.73 -8.60 2.48
CA HIS A 187 8.10 -8.12 2.55
C HIS A 187 8.87 -8.38 1.25
N GLU A 188 8.69 -9.54 0.62
CA GLU A 188 9.30 -9.80 -0.68
C GLU A 188 8.72 -8.88 -1.76
N GLN A 189 7.41 -8.60 -1.73
CA GLN A 189 6.80 -7.62 -2.64
C GLN A 189 7.32 -6.20 -2.44
N ILE A 190 7.44 -5.72 -1.19
CA ILE A 190 8.03 -4.41 -0.88
C ILE A 190 9.48 -4.35 -1.37
N LYS A 191 10.24 -5.44 -1.21
CA LYS A 191 11.60 -5.53 -1.72
C LYS A 191 11.63 -5.45 -3.24
N GLU A 192 10.80 -6.20 -3.96
CA GLU A 192 10.69 -6.12 -5.43
C GLU A 192 10.33 -4.69 -5.89
N LEU A 193 9.36 -4.03 -5.23
CA LEU A 193 8.97 -2.65 -5.50
C LEU A 193 10.15 -1.67 -5.34
N LEU A 194 11.00 -1.90 -4.35
CA LEU A 194 12.14 -1.02 -4.03
C LEU A 194 13.44 -1.39 -4.77
N THR A 195 13.51 -2.51 -5.48
CA THR A 195 14.71 -2.91 -6.23
C THR A 195 14.53 -2.90 -7.74
N ASN A 196 13.31 -3.06 -8.25
CA ASN A 196 13.08 -3.30 -9.69
C ASN A 196 12.57 -2.06 -10.44
N TYR A 197 12.01 -1.06 -9.74
CA TYR A 197 11.27 0.05 -10.37
C TYR A 197 11.96 1.42 -10.22
N GLY A 198 13.27 1.42 -9.97
CA GLY A 198 14.05 2.64 -9.78
C GLY A 198 13.74 3.35 -8.44
N PRO A 199 14.03 4.65 -8.32
CA PRO A 199 13.78 5.39 -7.09
C PRO A 199 12.28 5.57 -6.80
N ILE A 200 11.83 5.01 -5.69
CA ILE A 200 10.47 5.14 -5.16
C ILE A 200 10.44 6.29 -4.15
N ALA A 201 9.47 7.19 -4.30
CA ALA A 201 9.30 8.35 -3.43
C ALA A 201 8.67 7.97 -2.08
N GLY A 202 7.80 6.95 -2.05
CA GLY A 202 7.31 6.41 -0.79
C GLY A 202 6.52 5.12 -0.90
N ILE A 203 6.45 4.39 0.22
CA ILE A 203 5.53 3.28 0.44
C ILE A 203 4.35 3.80 1.28
N TRP A 204 3.14 3.61 0.77
CA TRP A 204 1.90 4.00 1.44
C TRP A 204 1.14 2.75 1.89
N LEU A 205 1.22 2.44 3.18
CA LEU A 205 0.62 1.23 3.77
C LEU A 205 -0.84 1.48 4.19
N ASP A 206 -1.67 0.47 4.03
CA ASP A 206 -3.08 0.39 4.46
C ASP A 206 -3.42 -1.07 4.77
N LEU A 207 -4.42 -1.52 5.51
CA LEU A 207 -5.38 -0.87 6.37
C LEU A 207 -4.87 -0.83 7.81
N ILE A 208 -4.72 0.36 8.40
CA ILE A 208 -4.08 0.50 9.72
C ILE A 208 -4.91 -0.05 10.89
N VAL A 209 -6.23 -0.16 10.71
CA VAL A 209 -7.14 -0.61 11.78
C VAL A 209 -6.80 -2.03 12.22
N ASP A 210 -6.51 -2.93 11.28
CA ASP A 210 -6.14 -4.32 11.58
C ASP A 210 -4.79 -4.42 12.30
N TYR A 211 -3.84 -3.53 11.99
CA TYR A 211 -2.62 -3.40 12.79
C TYR A 211 -2.94 -3.06 14.24
N TYR A 212 -3.81 -2.08 14.50
CA TYR A 212 -4.15 -1.71 15.87
C TYR A 212 -4.89 -2.81 16.63
N LEU A 213 -5.74 -3.60 15.96
CA LEU A 213 -6.47 -4.69 16.60
C LEU A 213 -5.57 -5.89 16.93
N ALA A 214 -4.53 -6.13 16.13
CA ALA A 214 -3.61 -7.25 16.30
C ALA A 214 -2.13 -6.82 16.19
N PRO A 215 -1.62 -5.88 17.01
CA PRO A 215 -0.30 -5.28 16.80
C PRO A 215 0.85 -6.29 16.86
N ASP A 216 0.68 -7.37 17.64
CA ASP A 216 1.69 -8.42 17.76
C ASP A 216 1.75 -9.38 16.57
N PHE A 217 0.90 -9.20 15.55
CA PHE A 217 0.96 -9.95 14.27
C PHE A 217 1.86 -9.25 13.24
N TYR A 218 2.03 -7.94 13.36
CA TYR A 218 2.61 -7.11 12.32
C TYR A 218 3.98 -6.57 12.76
N PRO A 219 5.08 -7.05 12.17
CA PRO A 219 6.42 -6.54 12.47
C PRO A 219 6.68 -5.23 11.71
N VAL A 220 6.00 -4.16 12.13
CA VAL A 220 6.07 -2.86 11.45
C VAL A 220 7.48 -2.28 11.46
N GLU A 221 8.22 -2.43 12.57
CA GLU A 221 9.61 -1.96 12.67
C GLU A 221 10.53 -2.68 11.67
N ASP A 222 10.39 -4.00 11.49
CA ASP A 222 11.16 -4.76 10.50
C ASP A 222 10.80 -4.33 9.07
N THR A 223 9.51 -4.07 8.83
CA THR A 223 9.02 -3.55 7.55
C THR A 223 9.66 -2.20 7.24
N TYR A 224 9.72 -1.31 8.24
CA TYR A 224 10.30 0.02 8.06
C TYR A 224 11.81 -0.07 7.87
N ALA A 225 12.49 -0.91 8.65
CA ALA A 225 13.91 -1.17 8.49
C ALA A 225 14.26 -1.70 7.09
N LEU A 226 13.43 -2.59 6.52
CA LEU A 226 13.57 -3.06 5.14
C LEU A 226 13.51 -1.90 4.13
N VAL A 227 12.48 -1.04 4.22
CA VAL A 227 12.32 0.11 3.32
C VAL A 227 13.52 1.06 3.44
N ARG A 228 13.93 1.41 4.67
CA ARG A 228 15.08 2.31 4.91
C ARG A 228 16.39 1.74 4.40
N LYS A 229 16.59 0.42 4.52
CA LYS A 229 17.79 -0.26 4.04
C LYS A 229 17.88 -0.23 2.52
N LEU A 230 16.77 -0.45 1.82
CA LEU A 230 16.74 -0.53 0.36
C LEU A 230 16.77 0.85 -0.30
N GLN A 231 15.96 1.78 0.19
CA GLN A 231 15.89 3.15 -0.34
C GLN A 231 15.79 4.16 0.81
N PRO A 232 16.92 4.72 1.27
CA PRO A 232 16.95 5.64 2.43
C PRO A 232 16.11 6.91 2.27
N GLN A 233 15.82 7.32 1.04
CA GLN A 233 14.93 8.45 0.70
C GLN A 233 13.46 8.08 0.60
N CYS A 234 13.13 6.79 0.46
CA CYS A 234 11.76 6.33 0.29
C CYS A 234 10.99 6.63 1.57
N MET A 235 9.97 7.47 1.46
CA MET A 235 9.15 7.86 2.60
C MET A 235 8.22 6.71 2.99
N ILE A 236 7.85 6.68 4.27
CA ILE A 236 6.95 5.68 4.82
C ILE A 236 5.76 6.42 5.41
N SER A 237 4.56 6.00 5.01
CA SER A 237 3.34 6.40 5.68
C SER A 237 2.45 5.18 5.85
N PHE A 238 1.88 5.06 7.04
CA PHE A 238 0.86 4.09 7.36
C PHE A 238 -0.30 4.88 7.96
N LYS A 239 -1.19 5.39 7.10
CA LYS A 239 -2.38 6.21 7.45
C LYS A 239 -2.09 7.21 8.58
N GLN A 240 -2.74 7.08 9.74
CA GLN A 240 -2.56 7.98 10.90
C GLN A 240 -1.27 7.73 11.70
N GLY A 241 -0.58 6.60 11.51
CA GLY A 241 0.65 6.24 12.21
C GLY A 241 0.57 4.94 12.99
N ALA A 242 1.56 4.06 12.85
CA ALA A 242 1.66 2.81 13.58
C ALA A 242 2.69 2.88 14.73
N THR A 243 3.86 3.48 14.48
CA THR A 243 4.98 3.54 15.43
C THR A 243 5.27 4.97 15.92
N GLY A 244 4.85 5.98 15.14
CA GLY A 244 5.23 7.38 15.35
C GLY A 244 6.56 7.75 14.69
N THR A 245 7.11 6.87 13.84
CA THR A 245 8.36 7.10 13.08
C THR A 245 8.14 7.22 11.58
N GLU A 246 6.88 7.19 11.14
CA GLU A 246 6.45 7.50 9.78
C GLU A 246 6.91 8.91 9.37
N ASP A 247 7.10 9.12 8.07
CA ASP A 247 7.55 10.41 7.55
C ASP A 247 6.41 11.42 7.40
N PHE A 248 5.17 10.93 7.27
CA PHE A 248 3.97 11.74 7.21
C PHE A 248 2.72 10.92 7.56
N ALA A 249 1.77 11.58 8.22
CA ALA A 249 0.41 11.05 8.36
C ALA A 249 -0.40 11.29 7.06
N ALA A 250 -1.24 10.33 6.71
CA ALA A 250 -2.18 10.39 5.60
C ALA A 250 -3.59 10.00 6.08
N PRO A 251 -4.23 10.83 6.93
CA PRO A 251 -5.59 10.58 7.38
C PRO A 251 -6.58 10.67 6.20
N GLU A 252 -7.66 9.89 6.27
CA GLU A 252 -8.69 9.84 5.24
C GLU A 252 -10.00 10.42 5.75
N ARG A 253 -10.63 11.30 4.97
CA ARG A 253 -11.88 12.05 5.28
C ARG A 253 -11.78 13.03 6.46
N GLN A 254 -11.09 12.66 7.54
CA GLN A 254 -10.92 13.49 8.75
C GLN A 254 -9.50 13.33 9.32
N GLY A 255 -8.83 14.45 9.60
CA GLY A 255 -7.50 14.51 10.21
C GLY A 255 -7.51 14.32 11.73
N LYS A 256 -7.85 13.13 12.21
CA LYS A 256 -7.85 12.80 13.65
C LYS A 256 -7.32 11.40 13.95
N SER A 257 -6.94 11.17 15.20
CA SER A 257 -6.55 9.84 15.70
C SER A 257 -7.69 8.83 15.53
N LEU A 258 -7.35 7.57 15.26
CA LEU A 258 -8.30 6.46 15.26
C LEU A 258 -8.57 5.88 16.65
N ALA A 259 -7.97 6.43 17.71
CA ALA A 259 -8.16 5.96 19.08
C ALA A 259 -9.65 5.94 19.50
N GLU A 260 -10.42 6.97 19.15
CA GLU A 260 -11.87 7.03 19.44
C GLU A 260 -12.63 5.89 18.77
N ARG A 261 -12.35 5.66 17.48
CA ARG A 261 -12.94 4.55 16.72
C ARG A 261 -12.61 3.20 17.36
N LEU A 262 -11.37 3.02 17.85
CA LEU A 262 -10.97 1.79 18.52
C LEU A 262 -11.72 1.59 19.86
N VAL A 263 -12.02 2.66 20.60
CA VAL A 263 -12.86 2.60 21.80
C VAL A 263 -14.27 2.14 21.44
N GLU A 264 -14.87 2.70 20.38
CA GLU A 264 -16.20 2.30 19.88
C GLU A 264 -16.22 0.83 19.44
N MET A 265 -15.11 0.35 18.86
CA MET A 265 -14.89 -1.05 18.49
C MET A 265 -14.58 -1.97 19.69
N LYS A 266 -14.52 -1.43 20.91
CA LYS A 266 -14.15 -2.16 22.14
C LYS A 266 -12.77 -2.84 22.05
N ALA A 267 -11.83 -2.21 21.34
CA ALA A 267 -10.46 -2.71 21.24
C ALA A 267 -9.75 -2.67 22.60
N ALA A 268 -8.67 -3.44 22.73
CA ALA A 268 -7.85 -3.44 23.93
C ALA A 268 -7.25 -2.05 24.24
N ALA A 269 -7.08 -1.72 25.52
CA ALA A 269 -6.51 -0.44 25.94
C ALA A 269 -5.13 -0.17 25.30
N ARG A 270 -4.30 -1.22 25.12
CA ARG A 270 -3.02 -1.14 24.42
C ARG A 270 -3.18 -0.65 22.97
N SER A 271 -4.18 -1.16 22.24
CA SER A 271 -4.47 -0.76 20.86
C SER A 271 -4.83 0.72 20.76
N VAL A 272 -5.68 1.19 21.67
CA VAL A 272 -6.09 2.60 21.75
C VAL A 272 -4.88 3.51 22.03
N GLU A 273 -3.99 3.08 22.94
CA GLU A 273 -2.80 3.84 23.28
C GLU A 273 -1.79 3.90 22.14
N ILE A 274 -1.59 2.79 21.41
CA ILE A 274 -0.75 2.78 20.19
C ILE A 274 -1.26 3.81 19.19
N ALA A 275 -2.57 3.80 18.88
CA ALA A 275 -3.16 4.73 17.93
C ALA A 275 -3.09 6.20 18.37
N ARG A 276 -3.23 6.46 19.68
CA ARG A 276 -3.09 7.81 20.24
C ARG A 276 -1.65 8.30 20.12
N LYS A 277 -0.70 7.52 20.62
CA LYS A 277 0.72 7.88 20.62
C LYS A 277 1.25 8.12 19.20
N ALA A 278 0.95 7.21 18.27
CA ALA A 278 1.43 7.31 16.90
C ALA A 278 0.84 8.55 16.19
N TRP A 279 -0.45 8.86 16.40
CA TRP A 279 -1.05 10.09 15.87
C TRP A 279 -0.38 11.35 16.42
N GLU A 280 -0.16 11.42 17.73
CA GLU A 280 0.48 12.57 18.37
C GLU A 280 1.89 12.82 17.84
N SER A 281 2.63 11.77 17.49
CA SER A 281 3.96 11.88 16.87
C SER A 281 3.93 12.32 15.41
N ASN A 282 2.88 11.96 14.65
CA ASN A 282 2.85 12.13 13.19
C ASN A 282 1.96 13.26 12.67
N LYS A 283 1.19 13.92 13.53
CA LYS A 283 0.22 14.96 13.12
C LYS A 283 0.84 16.28 12.63
N ASN A 284 2.14 16.48 12.85
CA ASN A 284 2.89 17.70 12.51
C ASN A 284 4.00 17.39 11.50
#